data_AF-A0A257VF81-F1
#
_entry.id   AF-A0A257VF81-F1
#
_cell.length_a   1.000
_cell.length_b   1.000
_cell.length_c   1.000
_cell.angle_alpha   90.00
_cell.angle_beta   90.00
_cell.angle_gamma   90.00
#
_symmetry.space_group_name_H-M   'P 1'
#
loop_
_entity.id
_entity.type
_entity.pdbx_description
1 polymer ?
#
loop_
_entity_poly.entity_id
_entity_poly.type
_entity_poly.pdbx_seq_one_letter_code
_entity_poly.pdbx_strand_id
1 'polypeptide(L)'
;MGDFSQSSIRSDASTGGLCHSGGMTEIPGIKVGHASDFEALTGCTVILCEGGAVAGVDIGGAATGTQELDTMCPLHVTGLVHGIVFSGGSAFG
;
A
#
# COMPACT_ATOMS: atom_id res chain seq x y z
N MET A 1 -1.77 6.42 23.96
CA MET A 1 -1.11 5.20 23.45
C MET A 1 -2.22 4.38 22.82
N GLY A 2 -2.56 4.71 21.56
CA GLY A 2 -3.83 4.33 20.94
C GLY A 2 -3.89 2.85 20.60
N ASP A 3 -5.03 2.24 20.89
CA ASP A 3 -5.38 0.86 20.61
C ASP A 3 -5.52 0.66 19.08
N PHE A 4 -4.64 -0.16 18.49
CA PHE A 4 -4.60 -0.52 17.06
C PHE A 4 -5.66 -1.60 16.70
N SER A 5 -6.83 -1.61 17.34
CA SER A 5 -7.81 -2.71 17.25
C SER A 5 -8.55 -2.86 15.91
N GLN A 6 -8.27 -2.02 14.91
CA GLN A 6 -8.93 -2.05 13.59
C GLN A 6 -7.94 -2.31 12.43
N SER A 7 -6.75 -2.87 12.68
CA SER A 7 -5.84 -3.28 11.60
C SER A 7 -6.39 -4.52 10.89
N SER A 8 -7.08 -4.33 9.75
CA SER A 8 -7.52 -5.45 8.92
C SER A 8 -6.54 -5.65 7.76
N ILE A 9 -5.86 -6.81 7.76
CA ILE A 9 -5.09 -7.29 6.60
C ILE A 9 -5.98 -8.31 5.90
N ARG A 10 -6.30 -8.07 4.63
CA ARG A 10 -7.05 -9.03 3.81
C ARG A 10 -6.08 -9.76 2.87
N SER A 11 -6.22 -11.07 2.78
CA SER A 11 -5.49 -11.94 1.86
C SER A 11 -6.42 -13.06 1.43
N ASP A 12 -7.16 -12.89 0.35
CA ASP A 12 -8.10 -13.85 -0.19
C ASP A 12 -7.57 -14.47 -1.48
N ALA A 13 -7.03 -15.69 -1.37
CA ALA A 13 -6.71 -16.50 -2.54
C ALA A 13 -7.23 -17.92 -2.32
N SER A 14 -8.45 -18.21 -2.79
CA SER A 14 -8.85 -19.57 -3.20
C SER A 14 -10.16 -19.64 -4.02
N THR A 15 -10.02 -20.16 -5.25
CA THR A 15 -10.92 -21.08 -5.97
C THR A 15 -12.15 -20.56 -6.73
N GLY A 16 -12.03 -20.59 -8.07
CA GLY A 16 -12.98 -21.25 -8.98
C GLY A 16 -14.44 -20.78 -9.03
N GLY A 17 -14.73 -19.90 -9.99
CA GLY A 17 -16.09 -19.50 -10.38
C GLY A 17 -16.15 -18.00 -10.67
N LEU A 18 -16.64 -17.61 -11.84
CA LEU A 18 -16.72 -16.21 -12.27
C LEU A 18 -17.73 -15.41 -11.41
N CYS A 19 -17.26 -14.92 -10.26
CA CYS A 19 -17.82 -13.82 -9.48
C CYS A 19 -16.66 -13.10 -8.75
N HIS A 20 -15.77 -12.48 -9.53
CA HIS A 20 -14.58 -11.78 -9.04
C HIS A 20 -14.99 -10.66 -8.07
N SER A 21 -14.68 -10.82 -6.79
CA SER A 21 -14.76 -9.74 -5.80
C SER A 21 -13.56 -8.83 -6.04
N GLY A 22 -13.61 -8.07 -7.14
CA GLY A 22 -12.48 -7.31 -7.68
C GLY A 22 -11.69 -6.62 -6.58
N GLY A 23 -10.41 -6.99 -6.46
CA GLY A 23 -9.54 -6.50 -5.41
C GLY A 23 -8.07 -6.72 -5.73
N MET A 24 -7.21 -5.87 -5.17
CA MET A 24 -5.76 -5.96 -5.38
C MET A 24 -5.14 -7.21 -4.73
N THR A 25 -5.79 -7.77 -3.72
CA THR A 25 -5.36 -8.98 -2.98
C THR A 25 -5.59 -10.28 -3.76
N GLU A 26 -6.31 -10.22 -4.88
CA GLU A 26 -6.45 -11.37 -5.78
C GLU A 26 -5.16 -11.65 -6.56
N ILE A 27 -4.23 -10.70 -6.58
CA ILE A 27 -2.87 -10.89 -7.10
C ILE A 27 -2.06 -11.61 -6.02
N PRO A 28 -1.60 -12.86 -6.28
CA PRO A 28 -0.83 -13.61 -5.29
C PRO A 28 0.43 -12.87 -4.85
N GLY A 29 0.68 -12.87 -3.53
CA GLY A 29 1.84 -12.19 -2.93
C GLY A 29 1.66 -10.69 -2.70
N ILE A 30 0.50 -10.12 -3.06
CA ILE A 30 0.10 -8.77 -2.66
C ILE A 30 -0.81 -8.85 -1.43
N LYS A 31 -0.43 -8.13 -0.38
CA LYS A 31 -1.23 -7.96 0.83
C LYS A 31 -1.55 -6.50 1.01
N VAL A 32 -2.75 -6.20 1.52
CA VAL A 32 -3.18 -4.84 1.83
C VAL A 32 -3.61 -4.77 3.29
N GLY A 33 -3.07 -3.80 4.02
CA GLY A 33 -3.41 -3.50 5.39
C GLY A 33 -3.84 -2.04 5.54
N HIS A 34 -4.83 -1.80 6.39
CA HIS A 34 -5.28 -0.45 6.74
C HIS A 34 -5.25 -0.26 8.24
N ALA A 35 -4.90 0.94 8.69
CA ALA A 35 -5.08 1.39 10.06
C ALA A 35 -5.73 2.77 10.03
N SER A 36 -6.79 2.96 10.81
CA SER A 36 -7.55 4.21 10.85
C SER A 36 -7.72 4.67 12.29
N ASP A 37 -7.51 5.96 12.52
CA ASP A 37 -7.88 6.66 13.74
C ASP A 37 -9.11 7.53 13.44
N PHE A 38 -10.27 7.07 13.92
CA PHE A 38 -11.55 7.75 13.68
C PHE A 38 -11.78 8.96 14.58
N GLU A 39 -11.04 9.11 15.68
CA GLU A 39 -11.10 10.32 16.51
C GLU A 39 -10.30 11.45 15.88
N ALA A 40 -9.08 11.14 15.41
CA ALA A 40 -8.21 12.10 14.73
C ALA A 40 -8.52 12.27 13.24
N LEU A 41 -9.46 11.49 12.68
CA LEU A 41 -9.87 11.48 11.28
C LEU A 41 -8.68 11.27 10.30
N THR A 42 -7.80 10.34 10.64
CA THR A 42 -6.61 10.00 9.83
C THR A 42 -6.43 8.49 9.73
N GLY A 43 -5.45 8.05 8.94
CA GLY A 43 -5.11 6.65 8.81
C GLY A 43 -3.98 6.43 7.82
N CYS A 44 -3.60 5.18 7.62
CA CYS A 44 -2.67 4.77 6.59
C CYS A 44 -3.11 3.45 5.94
N THR A 45 -2.67 3.28 4.71
CA THR A 45 -2.84 2.05 3.93
C THR A 45 -1.47 1.58 3.48
N VAL A 46 -1.19 0.31 3.69
CA VAL A 46 0.07 -0.33 3.28
C VAL A 46 -0.25 -1.43 2.29
N ILE A 47 0.45 -1.40 1.16
CA ILE A 47 0.51 -2.50 0.20
C ILE A 47 1.85 -3.20 0.43
N LEU A 48 1.84 -4.51 0.66
CA LEU A 48 3.03 -5.32 0.84
C LEU A 48 3.16 -6.32 -0.31
N CYS A 49 4.35 -6.38 -0.89
CA CYS A 49 4.75 -7.29 -1.95
C CYS A 49 5.72 -8.31 -1.35
N GLU A 50 5.25 -9.51 -0.99
CA GLU A 50 6.03 -10.47 -0.18
C GLU A 50 7.34 -10.92 -0.83
N GLY A 51 7.39 -11.00 -2.16
CA GLY A 51 8.61 -11.30 -2.94
C GLY A 51 9.30 -10.08 -3.55
N GLY A 52 8.85 -8.87 -3.20
CA GLY A 52 9.16 -7.65 -3.94
C GLY A 52 8.42 -7.56 -5.28
N ALA A 53 8.28 -6.35 -5.80
CA ALA A 53 7.65 -6.09 -7.09
C ALA A 53 8.48 -5.07 -7.88
N VAL A 54 8.52 -5.24 -9.20
CA VAL A 54 8.98 -4.18 -10.11
C VAL A 54 7.93 -3.08 -10.07
N ALA A 55 8.35 -1.85 -9.80
CA ALA A 55 7.45 -0.73 -9.60
C ALA A 55 7.89 0.50 -10.40
N GLY A 56 6.94 1.39 -10.63
CA GLY A 56 7.12 2.71 -11.20
C GLY A 56 6.08 3.65 -10.62
N VAL A 57 6.34 4.95 -10.68
CA VAL A 57 5.48 5.99 -10.12
C VAL A 57 5.19 7.07 -11.17
N ASP A 58 3.97 7.56 -11.18
CA ASP A 58 3.55 8.74 -11.92
C ASP A 58 2.81 9.69 -10.97
N ILE A 59 3.12 10.99 -11.07
CA ILE A 59 2.58 12.02 -10.17
C ILE A 59 1.94 13.10 -11.00
N GLY A 60 0.61 13.06 -11.11
CA GLY A 60 -0.16 14.12 -11.76
C GLY A 60 -0.40 15.35 -10.87
N GLY A 61 -0.24 15.22 -9.55
CA GLY A 61 -0.58 16.27 -8.58
C GLY A 61 0.59 17.16 -8.18
N ALA A 62 0.40 18.48 -8.21
CA ALA A 62 1.45 19.46 -7.89
C ALA A 62 1.81 19.56 -6.39
N ALA A 63 0.94 19.10 -5.50
CA ALA A 63 1.11 19.18 -4.05
C ALA A 63 1.26 17.79 -3.39
N THR A 64 1.78 16.82 -4.14
CA THR A 64 1.96 15.45 -3.64
C THR A 64 3.13 15.40 -2.66
N GLY A 65 2.85 15.07 -1.40
CA GLY A 65 3.86 14.73 -0.40
C GLY A 65 4.40 13.33 -0.69
N THR A 66 5.71 13.18 -0.80
CA THR A 66 6.34 11.91 -1.18
C THR A 66 7.59 11.67 -0.36
N GLN A 67 7.91 10.40 -0.15
CA GLN A 67 9.14 9.93 0.47
C GLN A 67 9.67 8.76 -0.36
N GLU A 68 11.00 8.65 -0.48
CA GLU A 68 11.70 7.54 -1.13
C GLU A 68 11.28 7.19 -2.58
N LEU A 69 10.79 8.16 -3.36
CA LEU A 69 10.45 7.92 -4.76
C LEU A 69 11.65 7.59 -5.65
N ASP A 70 12.87 7.95 -5.24
CA ASP A 70 14.08 7.57 -5.97
C ASP A 70 14.21 6.05 -6.11
N THR A 71 13.63 5.26 -5.19
CA THR A 71 13.56 3.80 -5.25
C THR A 71 12.74 3.30 -6.45
N MET A 72 11.84 4.13 -6.98
CA MET A 72 11.02 3.83 -8.16
C MET A 72 11.74 4.16 -9.48
N CYS A 73 12.96 4.70 -9.41
CA CYS A 73 13.77 4.96 -10.59
C CYS A 73 14.28 3.64 -11.21
N PRO A 74 14.18 3.42 -12.53
CA PRO A 74 14.72 2.22 -13.19
C PRO A 74 16.23 2.02 -13.02
N LEU A 75 16.96 3.08 -12.64
CA LEU A 75 18.40 3.07 -12.40
C LEU A 75 18.75 2.86 -10.92
N HIS A 76 17.77 2.69 -10.05
CA HIS A 76 18.00 2.47 -8.64
C HIS A 76 18.72 1.14 -8.38
N VAL A 77 19.52 1.08 -7.32
CA VAL A 77 20.39 -0.08 -7.01
C VAL A 77 19.60 -1.35 -6.72
N THR A 78 18.37 -1.22 -6.22
CA THR A 78 17.39 -2.31 -6.15
C THR A 78 16.34 -2.10 -7.22
N GLY A 79 16.03 -3.17 -7.96
CA GLY A 79 14.93 -3.21 -8.93
C GLY A 79 13.60 -3.64 -8.34
N LEU A 80 13.51 -3.84 -7.01
CA LEU A 80 12.34 -4.36 -6.33
C LEU A 80 11.91 -3.48 -5.15
N VAL A 81 10.59 -3.27 -5.07
CA VAL A 81 9.89 -2.59 -3.97
C VAL A 81 9.07 -3.61 -3.18
N HIS A 82 9.22 -3.59 -1.86
CA HIS A 82 8.53 -4.53 -0.97
C HIS A 82 7.24 -3.98 -0.39
N GLY A 83 7.03 -2.67 -0.46
CA GLY A 83 5.78 -2.09 -0.04
C GLY A 83 5.64 -0.62 -0.39
N ILE A 84 4.39 -0.18 -0.38
CA ILE A 84 3.98 1.19 -0.68
C ILE A 84 3.03 1.62 0.44
N VAL A 85 3.25 2.83 0.96
CA VAL A 85 2.45 3.39 2.05
C VAL A 85 1.74 4.65 1.56
N PHE A 86 0.43 4.70 1.80
CA PHE A 86 -0.37 5.91 1.71
C PHE A 86 -0.72 6.35 3.12
N SER A 87 -0.39 7.58 3.47
CA SER A 87 -0.58 8.13 4.81
C SER A 87 -1.50 9.35 4.76
N GLY A 88 -2.40 9.47 5.73
CA GLY A 88 -3.07 10.72 6.06
C GLY A 88 -2.12 11.66 6.80
N GLY A 89 -2.60 12.82 7.26
CA GLY A 89 -1.76 13.77 7.99
C GLY A 89 -0.87 14.68 7.12
N SER A 90 -1.06 14.67 5.79
CA SER A 90 -0.31 15.51 4.84
C SER A 90 1.20 15.24 4.95
N ALA A 91 2.06 16.25 4.76
CA ALA A 91 3.51 16.10 4.80
C ALA A 91 4.10 15.64 6.15
N PHE A 92 3.30 15.57 7.22
CA PHE A 92 3.74 15.06 8.52
C PHE A 92 3.63 13.54 8.66
N GLY A 93 2.75 12.92 7.86
CA GLY A 93 2.49 11.48 7.87
C GLY A 93 3.39 10.70 6.93
#